data_AF-A0A2N6EJT0-F1
#
_entry.id   AF-A0A2N6EJT0-F1
#
_cell.length_a   1.000
_cell.length_b   1.000
_cell.length_c   1.000
_cell.angle_alpha   90.00
_cell.angle_beta   90.00
_cell.angle_gamma   90.00
#
_symmetry.space_group_name_H-M   'P 1'
#
loop_
_entity.id
_entity.type
_entity.pdbx_description
1 polymer ?
#
loop_
_entity_poly.entity_id
_entity_poly.type
_entity_poly.pdbx_seq_one_letter_code
_entity_poly.pdbx_strand_id
1 'polypeptide(L)' 'MRVTTVDKTESRESARTSIGATLLVITFRVAIILTLIVLVSIGVWVVLVLFGGMVSAGDPLTLIRGWFEAISGH' A
#
# COMPACT_ATOMS: atom_id res chain seq x y z
N MET A 1 -21.53 -51.67 -15.85
CA MET A 1 -20.29 -50.85 -15.99
C MET A 1 -20.65 -49.42 -15.64
N ARG A 2 -20.45 -49.00 -14.39
CA ARG A 2 -20.85 -47.67 -13.89
C ARG A 2 -19.64 -46.75 -14.00
N VAL A 3 -19.79 -45.72 -14.83
CA VAL A 3 -18.71 -44.82 -15.24
C VAL A 3 -18.24 -43.99 -14.03
N THR A 4 -16.95 -44.01 -13.76
CA THR A 4 -16.24 -43.34 -12.66
C THR A 4 -15.94 -41.85 -12.94
N THR A 5 -16.77 -41.17 -13.71
CA THR A 5 -16.50 -39.78 -14.16
C THR A 5 -16.67 -38.72 -13.08
N VAL A 6 -17.31 -39.03 -11.95
CA VAL A 6 -17.64 -38.04 -10.90
C VAL A 6 -16.42 -37.62 -10.07
N ASP A 7 -15.49 -38.54 -9.80
CA ASP A 7 -14.35 -38.34 -8.90
C ASP A 7 -13.32 -37.32 -9.43
N LYS A 8 -13.14 -37.30 -10.76
CA LYS A 8 -12.10 -36.48 -11.40
C LYS A 8 -12.49 -35.01 -11.54
N THR A 9 -13.80 -34.71 -11.56
CA THR A 9 -14.33 -33.36 -11.64
C THR A 9 -14.32 -32.64 -10.30
N GLU A 10 -14.75 -33.29 -9.21
CA GLU A 10 -14.71 -32.67 -7.87
C GLU A 10 -13.28 -32.37 -7.40
N SER A 11 -12.32 -33.27 -7.64
CA SER A 11 -10.92 -33.05 -7.26
C SER A 11 -10.29 -31.87 -8.01
N ARG A 12 -10.68 -31.61 -9.27
CA ARG A 12 -10.18 -30.47 -10.04
C ARG A 12 -10.78 -29.14 -9.58
N GLU A 13 -12.04 -29.14 -9.18
CA GLU A 13 -12.75 -27.94 -8.74
C GLU A 13 -12.30 -27.51 -7.35
N SER A 14 -12.15 -28.46 -6.42
CA SER A 14 -11.59 -28.21 -5.08
C SER A 14 -10.14 -27.72 -5.13
N ALA A 15 -9.30 -28.29 -6.03
CA ALA A 15 -7.95 -27.80 -6.26
C ALA A 15 -7.92 -26.38 -6.86
N ARG A 16 -8.83 -26.04 -7.77
CA ARG A 16 -8.94 -24.68 -8.34
C ARG A 16 -9.37 -23.65 -7.29
N THR A 17 -10.33 -24.00 -6.44
CA THR A 17 -10.80 -23.16 -5.33
C THR A 17 -9.69 -22.92 -4.30
N SER A 18 -8.89 -23.95 -4.00
CA SER A 18 -7.72 -23.84 -3.12
C SER A 18 -6.63 -22.92 -3.68
N ILE A 19 -6.34 -23.01 -4.99
CA ILE A 19 -5.37 -22.13 -5.66
C ILE A 19 -5.85 -20.67 -5.68
N GLY A 20 -7.13 -20.44 -5.99
CA GLY A 20 -7.74 -19.10 -5.97
C GLY A 20 -7.70 -18.46 -4.59
N ALA A 21 -8.05 -19.20 -3.55
CA ALA A 21 -7.95 -18.74 -2.17
C ALA A 21 -6.51 -18.45 -1.74
N THR A 22 -5.56 -19.30 -2.15
CA THR A 22 -4.12 -19.10 -1.85
C THR A 22 -3.57 -17.85 -2.53
N LEU A 23 -3.90 -17.64 -3.81
CA LEU A 23 -3.52 -16.43 -4.55
C LEU A 23 -4.11 -15.17 -3.90
N LEU A 24 -5.38 -15.20 -3.50
CA LEU A 24 -6.04 -14.08 -2.82
C LEU A 24 -5.29 -13.69 -1.53
N VAL A 25 -4.93 -14.67 -0.71
CA VAL A 25 -4.18 -14.44 0.54
C VAL A 25 -2.81 -13.86 0.26
N ILE A 26 -2.10 -14.34 -0.76
CA ILE A 26 -0.79 -13.82 -1.16
C ILE A 26 -0.94 -12.37 -1.64
N THR A 27 -1.86 -12.10 -2.56
CA THR A 27 -2.10 -10.74 -3.07
C THR A 27 -2.47 -9.78 -1.96
N PHE A 28 -3.31 -10.19 -1.02
CA PHE A 28 -3.68 -9.38 0.15
C PHE A 28 -2.48 -9.07 1.04
N ARG A 29 -1.65 -10.07 1.35
CA ARG A 29 -0.42 -9.87 2.13
C ARG A 29 0.55 -8.93 1.43
N VAL A 30 0.76 -9.12 0.13
CA VAL A 30 1.62 -8.25 -0.68
C VAL A 30 1.07 -6.83 -0.73
N ALA A 31 -0.23 -6.65 -0.91
CA ALA A 31 -0.87 -5.35 -0.89
C ALA A 31 -0.63 -4.61 0.44
N ILE A 32 -0.80 -5.29 1.58
CA ILE A 32 -0.52 -4.70 2.91
C ILE A 32 0.95 -4.27 3.03
N ILE A 33 1.89 -5.12 2.61
CA ILE A 33 3.32 -4.82 2.68
C ILE A 33 3.63 -3.59 1.81
N LEU A 34 3.09 -3.53 0.59
CA LEU A 34 3.25 -2.38 -0.29
C LEU A 34 2.64 -1.11 0.30
N THR A 35 1.46 -1.19 0.89
CA THR A 35 0.84 -0.04 1.58
C THR A 35 1.69 0.45 2.74
N LEU A 36 2.28 -0.45 3.54
CA LEU A 36 3.19 -0.09 4.63
C LEU A 36 4.45 0.59 4.11
N ILE A 37 5.04 0.09 3.01
CA ILE A 37 6.21 0.71 2.38
C ILE A 37 5.86 2.13 1.92
N VAL A 38 4.74 2.30 1.23
CA VAL A 38 4.29 3.62 0.77
C VAL A 38 4.06 4.56 1.96
N LEU A 39 3.44 4.08 3.04
CA LEU A 39 3.22 4.87 4.24
C LEU A 39 4.55 5.36 4.86
N VAL A 40 5.54 4.48 4.96
CA VAL A 40 6.88 4.82 5.46
C VAL A 40 7.57 5.80 4.52
N SER A 41 7.50 5.59 3.20
CA SER A 41 8.06 6.51 2.21
C SER A 41 7.46 7.90 2.30
N ILE A 42 6.14 8.01 2.47
CA ILE A 42 5.47 9.29 2.70
C ILE A 42 5.96 9.92 4.00
N GLY A 43 6.08 9.15 5.08
CA GLY A 43 6.62 9.64 6.35
C GLY A 43 8.03 10.22 6.21
N VAL A 44 8.93 9.49 5.55
CA VAL A 44 10.30 9.95 5.26
C VAL A 44 10.28 11.22 4.41
N TRP A 45 9.43 11.26 3.39
CA TRP A 45 9.30 12.42 2.52
C TRP A 45 8.82 13.66 3.27
N VAL A 46 7.80 13.52 4.13
CA VAL A 46 7.31 14.62 4.98
C VAL A 46 8.43 15.14 5.89
N VAL A 47 9.19 14.25 6.52
CA VAL A 47 10.34 14.65 7.35
C VAL A 47 11.36 15.43 6.53
N LEU A 48 11.72 14.96 5.34
CA LEU A 48 12.66 15.67 4.46
C LEU A 48 12.14 17.06 4.04
N VAL A 49 10.85 17.19 3.74
CA VAL A 49 10.22 18.47 3.40
C VAL A 49 10.25 19.43 4.59
N LEU A 50 9.97 18.95 5.81
CA LEU A 50 10.03 19.76 7.02
C LEU A 50 11.46 20.24 7.33
N PHE A 51 12.45 19.34 7.25
CA PHE A 51 13.84 19.71 7.46
C PHE A 51 14.37 20.64 6.36
N GLY A 52 14.12 20.32 5.09
CA GLY A 52 14.53 21.15 3.96
C GLY A 52 13.91 22.54 4.01
N GLY A 53 12.62 22.63 4.34
CA GLY A 53 11.96 23.91 4.55
C GLY A 53 12.51 24.66 5.76
N MET A 54 12.81 23.98 6.87
CA MET A 54 13.33 24.63 8.08
C MET A 54 14.71 25.24 7.82
N VAL A 55 15.56 24.52 7.07
CA VAL A 55 16.88 25.03 6.65
C VAL A 55 16.74 26.24 5.72
N SER A 56 15.76 26.24 4.81
CA SER A 56 15.55 27.36 3.88
C SER A 56 14.94 28.60 4.57
N ALA A 57 14.04 28.37 5.53
CA ALA A 57 13.32 29.41 6.24
C ALA A 57 14.11 30.02 7.42
N GLY A 58 15.14 29.33 7.90
CA GLY A 58 15.98 29.74 9.03
C GLY A 58 15.31 29.65 10.40
N ASP A 59 13.97 29.63 10.46
CA ASP A 59 13.18 29.52 11.68
C ASP A 59 11.88 28.71 11.42
N PRO A 60 11.44 27.83 12.36
CA PRO A 60 10.25 26.98 12.21
C PRO A 60 8.93 27.75 12.05
N LEU A 61 8.79 28.96 12.61
CA LEU A 61 7.55 29.74 12.49
C LEU A 61 7.35 30.26 11.06
N THR A 62 8.44 30.63 10.40
CA THR A 62 8.43 31.13 9.02
C THR A 62 8.10 30.02 8.03
N LEU A 63 8.50 28.78 8.32
CA LEU A 63 8.10 27.60 7.54
C LEU A 63 6.59 27.39 7.54
N ILE A 64 5.97 27.42 8.72
CA ILE A 64 4.52 27.22 8.85
C ILE A 64 3.77 28.33 8.12
N ARG A 65 4.26 29.58 8.25
CA ARG A 65 3.68 30.73 7.55
C ARG A 65 3.78 30.60 6.03
N GLY A 66 4.95 30.24 5.50
CA GLY A 66 5.13 30.02 4.06
C GLY A 66 4.30 28.85 3.53
N TRP A 67 4.11 27.79 4.32
CA TRP A 67 3.22 26.68 3.96
C TRP A 67 1.75 27.13 3.91
N PHE A 68 1.34 27.98 4.85
CA PHE A 68 0.00 28.55 4.87
C PHE A 68 -0.24 29.49 3.68
N GLU A 69 0.69 30.42 3.40
CA GLU A 69 0.65 31.31 2.22
C GLU A 69 0.59 30.50 0.91
N ALA A 70 1.40 29.44 0.78
CA ALA A 70 1.40 28.57 -0.40
C ALA A 70 0.05 27.87 -0.64
N ILE A 71 -0.73 27.62 0.42
CA ILE A 71 -2.05 26.97 0.33
C ILE A 71 -3.16 27.99 0.16
N SER A 72 -3.08 29.12 0.87
CA SER A 72 -4.08 30.17 0.80
C SER A 72 -3.94 31.06 -0.44
N GLY A 73 -2.81 30.99 -1.15
CA GLY A 73 -2.54 31.76 -2.36
C GLY A 73 -2.43 33.27 -2.12
N HIS A 74 -2.18 33.67 -0.87
CA HIS A 74 -2.10 35.06 -0.42
C HIS A 74 -0.68 35.37 0.05
#